data_AF-A0A1B6JF54-F1
#
_entry.id   AF-A0A1B6JF54-F1
#
_cell.length_a   1.000
_cell.length_b   1.000
_cell.length_c   1.000
_cell.angle_alpha   90.00
_cell.angle_beta   90.00
_cell.angle_gamma   90.00
#
_symmetry.space_group_name_H-M   'P 1'
#
loop_
_entity.id
_entity.type
_entity.pdbx_description
1 polymer ?
#
loop_
_entity_poly.entity_id
_entity_poly.type
_entity_poly.pdbx_seq_one_letter_code
_entity_poly.pdbx_strand_id
1 'polypeptide(L)'
;MSGKLGIRTSTDVCADCAGLDPGWALVNRGLLICDECCSIHRSLGRHISQVKSLKKSSWSPTLLAMVHSLNNSNINALWEHTLCDPKSPKKKPHNRDALHPTKADFIRAKHQQLAFVLRSSDSEEELNQQLHSSVRTGNLETSLRLLAQGADPNYYHEEKGSRPIHVAARAGQAGQVELLVVHGADPGALDQQGNTPSACARLSGHREVSQRLIELLYEVPDRLTYFLCRRRPDHT
;
A
#
# COMPACT_ATOMS: atom_id res chain seq x y z
N MET A 1 24.15 24.66 -20.13
CA MET A 1 23.22 24.99 -19.03
C MET A 1 21.81 24.92 -19.58
N SER A 2 21.11 23.82 -19.34
CA SER A 2 19.69 23.71 -19.71
C SER A 2 18.97 23.05 -18.54
N GLY A 3 18.50 23.90 -17.63
CA GLY A 3 17.61 23.49 -16.56
C GLY A 3 16.25 23.16 -17.18
N LYS A 4 15.90 21.88 -17.21
CA LYS A 4 14.51 21.47 -17.42
C LYS A 4 13.75 21.84 -16.15
N LEU A 5 12.97 22.90 -16.23
CA LEU A 5 11.96 23.27 -15.25
C LEU A 5 10.87 22.19 -15.31
N GLY A 6 11.06 21.10 -14.58
CA GLY A 6 10.04 20.07 -14.41
C GLY A 6 8.85 20.68 -13.69
N ILE A 7 7.66 20.54 -14.28
CA ILE A 7 6.39 20.86 -13.63
C ILE A 7 6.31 19.97 -12.38
N ARG A 8 6.53 20.57 -11.20
CA ARG A 8 6.42 19.88 -9.91
C ARG A 8 4.95 19.59 -9.64
N THR A 9 4.55 18.34 -9.79
CA THR A 9 3.26 17.85 -9.26
C THR A 9 3.31 17.88 -7.73
N SER A 10 2.17 18.02 -7.06
CA SER A 10 2.03 18.08 -5.59
C SER A 10 2.47 16.82 -4.83
N THR A 11 3.22 15.93 -5.48
CA THR A 11 3.49 14.54 -5.11
C THR A 11 4.92 14.33 -4.60
N ASP A 12 5.76 15.37 -4.66
CA ASP A 12 7.15 15.37 -4.18
C ASP A 12 7.30 16.04 -2.80
N VAL A 13 6.27 15.91 -1.96
CA VAL A 13 6.30 16.43 -0.58
C VAL A 13 6.04 15.32 0.42
N CYS A 14 6.65 15.45 1.60
CA CYS A 14 6.42 14.59 2.74
C CYS A 14 4.94 14.66 3.14
N ALA A 15 4.30 13.49 3.19
CA ALA A 15 2.91 13.33 3.52
C ALA A 15 2.56 13.81 4.94
N ASP A 16 3.52 13.95 5.86
CA ASP A 16 3.23 14.32 7.26
C ASP A 16 3.59 15.76 7.61
N CYS A 17 4.63 16.36 7.00
CA CYS A 17 5.09 17.71 7.33
C CYS A 17 5.25 18.66 6.13
N ALA A 18 4.89 18.21 4.92
CA ALA A 18 5.03 18.94 3.66
C ALA A 18 6.48 19.36 3.31
N GLY A 19 7.49 18.73 3.93
CA GLY A 19 8.89 18.89 3.53
C GLY A 19 9.15 18.39 2.12
N LEU A 20 10.08 19.02 1.39
CA LEU A 20 10.39 18.66 0.00
C LEU A 20 11.19 17.36 -0.10
N ASP A 21 11.16 16.75 -1.29
CA ASP A 21 12.01 15.64 -1.71
C ASP A 21 12.01 14.43 -0.74
N PRO A 22 10.84 13.83 -0.46
CA PRO A 22 10.75 12.68 0.44
C PRO A 22 11.60 11.50 -0.04
N GLY A 23 12.37 10.90 0.88
CA GLY A 23 13.31 9.80 0.58
C GLY A 23 12.79 8.40 0.91
N TRP A 24 11.59 8.30 1.50
CA TRP A 24 11.01 7.07 2.02
C TRP A 24 9.55 6.93 1.60
N ALA A 25 9.11 5.69 1.52
CA ALA A 25 7.72 5.32 1.29
C ALA A 25 7.14 4.59 2.51
N LEU A 26 5.87 4.87 2.81
CA LEU A 26 5.00 4.06 3.64
C LEU A 26 4.18 3.15 2.71
N VAL A 27 4.68 1.93 2.49
CA VAL A 27 4.17 1.03 1.45
C VAL A 27 2.68 0.74 1.65
N ASN A 28 2.27 0.39 2.88
CA ASN A 28 0.88 0.09 3.25
C ASN A 28 -0.04 1.32 3.36
N ARG A 29 0.48 2.53 3.12
CA ARG A 29 -0.32 3.77 3.12
C ARG A 29 -0.33 4.46 1.76
N GLY A 30 0.54 4.04 0.84
CA GLY A 30 0.72 4.69 -0.47
C GLY A 30 1.29 6.11 -0.36
N LEU A 31 2.10 6.41 0.66
CA LEU A 31 2.58 7.76 0.96
C LEU A 31 4.11 7.86 0.87
N LEU A 32 4.61 9.06 0.55
CA LEU A 32 6.02 9.40 0.62
C LEU A 32 6.32 10.32 1.82
N ILE A 33 7.43 10.09 2.53
CA ILE A 33 7.83 10.83 3.73
C ILE A 33 9.32 11.20 3.74
N CYS A 34 9.68 12.25 4.47
CA CYS A 34 11.07 12.67 4.67
C CYS A 34 11.81 11.81 5.71
N ASP A 35 13.14 12.00 5.82
CA ASP A 35 13.99 11.28 6.78
C ASP A 35 13.55 11.48 8.24
N GLU A 36 13.19 12.71 8.62
CA GLU A 36 12.76 13.03 9.98
C GLU A 36 11.46 12.30 10.35
N CYS A 37 10.42 12.41 9.53
CA CYS A 37 9.16 11.70 9.76
C CYS A 37 9.37 10.17 9.73
N CYS A 38 10.25 9.66 8.85
CA CYS A 38 10.60 8.24 8.79
C CYS A 38 11.16 7.72 10.12
N SER A 39 11.94 8.53 10.85
CA SER A 39 12.47 8.13 12.17
C SER A 39 11.35 7.78 13.17
N ILE A 40 10.24 8.53 13.16
CA ILE A 40 9.07 8.25 14.00
C ILE A 40 8.34 7.01 13.49
N HIS A 41 8.14 6.88 12.18
CA HIS A 41 7.47 5.70 11.62
C HIS A 41 8.19 4.39 11.94
N ARG A 42 9.52 4.41 12.04
CA ARG A 42 10.31 3.24 12.48
C ARG A 42 9.97 2.82 13.91
N SER A 43 9.65 3.75 14.81
CA SER A 43 9.27 3.42 16.18
C SER A 43 7.84 2.91 16.32
N LEU A 44 6.98 3.06 15.30
CA LEU A 44 5.60 2.55 15.32
C LEU A 44 5.50 1.06 14.97
N GLY A 45 6.52 0.50 14.31
CA GLY A 45 6.53 -0.89 13.87
C GLY A 45 5.74 -1.15 12.58
N ARG A 46 6.00 -2.31 11.96
CA ARG A 46 5.51 -2.65 10.61
C ARG A 46 4.00 -2.86 10.51
N HIS A 47 3.35 -3.22 11.61
CA HIS A 47 1.89 -3.37 11.67
C HIS A 47 1.17 -2.03 11.50
N ILE A 48 1.84 -0.90 11.78
CA ILE A 48 1.34 0.45 11.52
C ILE A 48 1.94 1.02 10.24
N SER A 49 3.26 0.89 10.08
CA SER A 49 4.04 1.57 9.04
C SER A 49 5.12 0.68 8.44
N GLN A 50 4.90 0.26 7.21
CA GLN A 50 5.87 -0.50 6.41
C GLN A 50 6.79 0.48 5.67
N VAL A 51 7.86 0.92 6.34
CA VAL A 51 8.83 1.87 5.79
C VAL A 51 9.79 1.23 4.78
N LYS A 52 10.02 1.88 3.64
CA LYS A 52 11.01 1.44 2.63
C LYS A 52 11.70 2.65 1.98
N SER A 53 13.03 2.63 1.86
CA SER A 53 13.79 3.72 1.23
C SER A 53 13.57 3.73 -0.28
N LEU A 54 13.36 4.90 -0.87
CA LEU A 54 13.27 5.06 -2.33
C LEU A 54 14.64 4.93 -3.02
N LYS A 55 15.73 5.31 -2.33
CA LYS A 55 17.08 5.34 -2.91
C LYS A 55 17.94 4.14 -2.51
N LYS A 56 17.74 3.58 -1.31
CA LYS A 56 18.63 2.56 -0.72
C LYS A 56 18.09 1.13 -0.77
N SER A 57 16.82 0.92 -1.13
CA SER A 57 16.20 -0.40 -1.18
C SER A 57 16.03 -0.88 -2.61
N SER A 58 16.09 -2.19 -2.83
CA SER A 58 15.63 -2.81 -4.08
C SER A 58 14.10 -2.82 -4.12
N TRP A 59 13.51 -2.43 -5.25
CA TRP A 59 12.07 -2.41 -5.47
C TRP A 59 11.67 -3.35 -6.59
N SER A 60 10.55 -4.04 -6.41
CA SER A 60 9.82 -4.57 -7.56
C SER A 60 9.23 -3.38 -8.33
N PRO A 61 9.31 -3.35 -9.68
CA PRO A 61 8.70 -2.29 -10.48
C PRO A 61 7.21 -2.12 -10.20
N THR A 62 6.46 -3.21 -10.02
CA THR A 62 5.01 -3.19 -9.75
C THR A 62 4.69 -2.63 -8.37
N LEU A 63 5.46 -2.99 -7.34
CA LEU A 63 5.30 -2.45 -6.00
C LEU A 63 5.57 -0.94 -5.93
N LEU A 64 6.63 -0.49 -6.61
CA LEU A 64 6.98 0.94 -6.67
C LEU A 64 5.92 1.74 -7.46
N ALA A 65 5.45 1.19 -8.59
CA ALA A 65 4.37 1.78 -9.38
C ALA A 65 3.07 1.89 -8.57
N MET A 66 2.71 0.88 -7.77
CA MET A 66 1.56 0.92 -6.87
C MET A 66 1.66 2.09 -5.88
N VAL A 67 2.80 2.24 -5.20
CA VAL A 67 3.01 3.34 -4.23
C VAL A 67 2.94 4.70 -4.92
N HIS A 68 3.60 4.87 -6.07
CA HIS A 68 3.55 6.14 -6.80
C HIS A 68 2.16 6.45 -7.33
N SER A 69 1.42 5.46 -7.83
CA SER A 69 0.05 5.64 -8.29
C SER A 69 -0.84 6.15 -7.16
N LEU A 70 -0.78 5.53 -5.98
CA LEU A 70 -1.54 5.98 -4.81
C LEU A 70 -1.16 7.39 -4.38
N ASN A 71 0.14 7.68 -4.28
CA ASN A 71 0.63 9.00 -3.88
C ASN A 71 0.18 10.08 -4.88
N ASN A 72 0.22 9.76 -6.19
CA ASN A 72 -0.18 10.68 -7.26
C ASN A 72 -1.70 10.90 -7.33
N SER A 73 -2.49 9.93 -6.88
CA SER A 73 -3.94 10.06 -6.71
C SER A 73 -4.34 10.84 -5.44
N ASN A 74 -3.40 11.50 -4.75
CA ASN A 74 -3.64 12.23 -3.52
C ASN A 74 -4.28 11.37 -2.41
N ILE A 75 -3.83 10.12 -2.28
CA ILE A 75 -4.31 9.21 -1.23
C ILE A 75 -4.13 9.77 0.19
N ASN A 76 -3.27 10.76 0.38
CA ASN A 76 -3.09 11.41 1.67
C ASN A 76 -4.39 12.05 2.21
N ALA A 77 -5.32 12.44 1.33
CA ALA A 77 -6.65 12.91 1.72
C ALA A 77 -7.48 11.84 2.46
N LEU A 78 -7.23 10.55 2.21
CA LEU A 78 -7.85 9.45 2.97
C LEU A 78 -7.43 9.51 4.45
N TRP A 79 -6.13 9.74 4.68
CA TRP A 79 -5.52 9.72 6.01
C TRP A 79 -5.63 11.05 6.75
N GLU A 80 -6.08 12.10 6.07
CA GLU A 80 -6.19 13.48 6.57
C GLU A 80 -7.60 14.07 6.33
N HIS A 81 -8.60 13.24 6.10
CA HIS A 81 -9.96 13.66 5.71
C HIS A 81 -10.53 14.75 6.62
N THR A 82 -10.45 14.57 7.94
CA THR A 82 -10.99 15.58 8.90
C THR A 82 -10.11 16.82 9.03
N LEU A 83 -8.87 16.82 8.53
CA LEU A 83 -8.00 18.00 8.51
C LEU A 83 -8.35 18.94 7.36
N CYS A 84 -9.08 18.45 6.36
CA CYS A 84 -9.63 19.29 5.29
C CYS A 84 -10.78 20.19 5.77
N ASP A 85 -11.36 19.93 6.95
CA ASP A 85 -12.37 20.81 7.55
C ASP A 85 -11.71 22.11 8.07
N PRO A 86 -12.10 23.29 7.56
CA PRO A 86 -11.57 24.58 8.02
C PRO A 86 -11.74 24.83 9.53
N LYS A 87 -12.67 24.12 10.18
CA LYS A 87 -12.96 24.23 11.61
C LYS A 87 -12.12 23.28 12.48
N SER A 88 -11.32 22.41 11.87
CA SER A 88 -10.50 21.46 12.63
C SER A 88 -9.48 22.20 13.51
N PRO A 89 -9.45 21.95 14.84
CA PRO A 89 -8.47 22.58 15.72
C PRO A 89 -7.06 22.02 15.51
N LYS A 90 -6.94 20.88 14.83
CA LYS A 90 -5.66 20.20 14.58
C LYS A 90 -5.14 20.62 13.21
N LYS A 91 -3.88 21.06 13.18
CA LYS A 91 -3.19 21.44 11.94
C LYS A 91 -2.05 20.48 11.66
N LYS A 92 -1.81 20.27 10.37
CA LYS A 92 -0.64 19.54 9.90
C LYS A 92 0.63 20.32 10.24
N PRO A 93 1.69 19.67 10.75
CA PRO A 93 2.94 20.34 11.07
C PRO A 93 3.66 20.83 9.81
N HIS A 94 4.49 21.85 9.97
CA HIS A 94 5.40 22.34 8.95
C HIS A 94 6.74 21.59 8.97
N ASN A 95 7.50 21.67 7.89
CA ASN A 95 8.78 20.97 7.76
C ASN A 95 9.86 21.50 8.74
N ARG A 96 9.75 22.74 9.21
CA ARG A 96 10.66 23.34 10.19
C ARG A 96 10.27 23.05 11.65
N ASP A 97 9.09 22.47 11.87
CA ASP A 97 8.64 22.17 13.22
C ASP A 97 9.52 21.12 13.89
N ALA A 98 9.63 21.21 15.21
CA ALA A 98 10.40 20.26 16.01
C ALA A 98 9.91 18.82 15.79
N LEU A 99 10.87 17.88 15.67
CA LEU A 99 10.56 16.46 15.53
C LEU A 99 9.75 15.95 16.72
N HIS A 100 10.14 16.36 17.93
CA HIS A 100 9.42 16.10 19.17
C HIS A 100 9.05 17.41 19.88
N PRO A 101 7.83 17.51 20.46
CA PRO A 101 6.73 16.54 20.35
C PRO A 101 5.91 16.69 19.04
N THR A 102 6.01 17.84 18.36
CA THR A 102 5.08 18.28 17.31
C THR A 102 4.86 17.27 16.17
N LYS A 103 5.91 16.92 15.41
CA LYS A 103 5.77 15.98 14.29
C LYS A 103 5.43 14.58 14.79
N ALA A 104 6.05 14.14 15.89
CA ALA A 104 5.83 12.81 16.45
C ALA A 104 4.38 12.56 16.88
N ASP A 105 3.75 13.53 17.56
CA ASP A 105 2.38 13.41 18.03
C ASP A 105 1.39 13.45 16.87
N PHE A 106 1.64 14.30 15.87
CA PHE A 106 0.85 14.30 14.63
C PHE A 106 0.92 12.95 13.92
N ILE A 107 2.12 12.39 13.75
CA ILE A 107 2.34 11.10 13.07
C ILE A 107 1.61 9.96 13.82
N ARG A 108 1.69 9.93 15.15
CA ARG A 108 0.94 8.94 15.96
C ARG A 108 -0.56 9.13 15.82
N ALA A 109 -1.06 10.36 15.89
CA ALA A 109 -2.48 10.65 15.71
C ALA A 109 -2.98 10.19 14.32
N LYS A 110 -2.23 10.49 13.27
CA LYS A 110 -2.56 10.14 11.88
C LYS A 110 -2.55 8.64 11.62
N HIS A 111 -1.45 7.96 11.98
CA HIS A 111 -1.19 6.61 11.50
C HIS A 111 -1.49 5.51 12.51
N GLN A 112 -1.31 5.78 13.81
CA GLN A 112 -1.56 4.81 14.88
C GLN A 112 -2.99 4.94 15.41
N GLN A 113 -3.45 6.16 15.68
CA GLN A 113 -4.79 6.40 16.24
C GLN A 113 -5.87 6.56 15.15
N LEU A 114 -5.45 6.69 13.88
CA LEU A 114 -6.33 6.93 12.73
C LEU A 114 -7.28 8.11 12.96
N ALA A 115 -6.80 9.15 13.64
CA ALA A 115 -7.62 10.22 14.20
C ALA A 115 -8.29 11.12 13.14
N PHE A 116 -7.87 11.03 11.88
CA PHE A 116 -8.33 11.91 10.80
C PHE A 116 -8.99 11.18 9.63
N VAL A 117 -9.16 9.85 9.75
CA VAL A 117 -9.78 9.02 8.70
C VAL A 117 -11.30 9.09 8.83
N LEU A 118 -12.00 9.15 7.70
CA LEU A 118 -13.46 8.98 7.67
C LEU A 118 -13.81 7.50 7.91
N ARG A 119 -14.57 7.23 8.98
CA ARG A 119 -15.10 5.88 9.23
C ARG A 119 -16.37 5.66 8.40
N SER A 120 -16.46 4.50 7.74
CA SER A 120 -17.70 4.10 7.07
C SER A 120 -18.75 3.67 8.08
N SER A 121 -20.03 3.77 7.70
CA SER A 121 -21.15 3.11 8.38
C SER A 121 -21.40 1.70 7.87
N ASP A 122 -20.73 1.29 6.78
CA ASP A 122 -20.92 -0.02 6.15
C ASP A 122 -20.49 -1.15 7.10
N SER A 123 -21.20 -2.27 6.99
CA SER A 123 -20.83 -3.50 7.68
C SER A 123 -19.56 -4.12 7.09
N GLU A 124 -18.88 -4.95 7.88
CA GLU A 124 -17.69 -5.67 7.43
C GLU A 124 -17.95 -6.51 6.18
N GLU A 125 -19.11 -7.18 6.12
CA GLU A 125 -19.51 -8.00 4.98
C GLU A 125 -19.71 -7.17 3.70
N GLU A 126 -20.32 -5.98 3.80
CA GLU A 126 -20.47 -5.07 2.67
C GLU A 126 -19.10 -4.57 2.18
N LEU A 127 -18.21 -4.18 3.09
CA LEU A 127 -16.85 -3.76 2.75
C LEU A 127 -16.06 -4.89 2.05
N ASN A 128 -16.23 -6.12 2.51
CA ASN A 128 -15.60 -7.31 1.94
C ASN A 128 -16.06 -7.58 0.50
N GLN A 129 -17.38 -7.54 0.25
CA GLN A 129 -17.95 -7.72 -1.08
C GLN A 129 -17.56 -6.56 -2.03
N GLN A 130 -17.53 -5.32 -1.52
CA GLN A 130 -17.04 -4.17 -2.27
C GLN A 130 -15.55 -4.32 -2.63
N LEU A 131 -14.71 -4.81 -1.70
CA LEU A 131 -13.29 -5.04 -1.98
C LEU A 131 -13.13 -6.11 -3.05
N HIS A 132 -13.82 -7.25 -2.89
CA HIS A 132 -13.80 -8.37 -3.84
C HIS A 132 -14.11 -7.93 -5.28
N SER A 133 -15.08 -7.03 -5.44
CA SER A 133 -15.47 -6.52 -6.76
C SER A 133 -14.56 -5.39 -7.28
N SER A 134 -14.10 -4.48 -6.41
CA SER A 134 -13.32 -3.29 -6.80
C SER A 134 -11.97 -3.62 -7.46
N VAL A 135 -11.31 -4.68 -6.98
CA VAL A 135 -9.95 -5.09 -7.40
C VAL A 135 -9.89 -5.64 -8.82
N ARG A 136 -11.05 -5.83 -9.47
CA ARG A 136 -11.14 -6.11 -10.92
C ARG A 136 -10.69 -4.92 -11.77
N THR A 137 -10.69 -3.71 -11.21
CA THR A 137 -10.29 -2.47 -11.88
C THR A 137 -8.97 -1.93 -11.30
N GLY A 138 -8.29 -1.07 -12.06
CA GLY A 138 -7.03 -0.44 -11.61
C GLY A 138 -7.18 0.68 -10.58
N ASN A 139 -8.37 0.91 -10.02
CA ASN A 139 -8.59 1.99 -9.04
C ASN A 139 -8.10 1.58 -7.64
N LEU A 140 -6.81 1.82 -7.39
CA LEU A 140 -6.15 1.51 -6.11
C LEU A 140 -6.70 2.34 -4.94
N GLU A 141 -7.17 3.57 -5.20
CA GLU A 141 -7.70 4.46 -4.15
C GLU A 141 -8.94 3.84 -3.49
N THR A 142 -9.88 3.35 -4.30
CA THR A 142 -11.09 2.68 -3.80
C THR A 142 -10.73 1.46 -2.97
N SER A 143 -9.86 0.59 -3.47
CA SER A 143 -9.48 -0.64 -2.76
C SER A 143 -8.72 -0.34 -1.45
N LEU A 144 -7.81 0.65 -1.43
CA LEU A 144 -7.13 1.06 -0.20
C LEU A 144 -8.08 1.73 0.80
N ARG A 145 -9.07 2.49 0.34
CA ARG A 145 -10.11 3.04 1.23
C ARG A 145 -10.88 1.91 1.94
N LEU A 146 -11.30 0.89 1.20
CA LEU A 146 -12.02 -0.27 1.76
C LEU A 146 -11.15 -1.01 2.78
N LEU A 147 -9.88 -1.27 2.44
CA LEU A 147 -8.90 -1.87 3.36
C LEU A 147 -8.68 -1.01 4.62
N ALA A 148 -8.63 0.31 4.47
CA ALA A 148 -8.49 1.24 5.60
C ALA A 148 -9.73 1.29 6.50
N GLN A 149 -10.91 0.96 5.95
CA GLN A 149 -12.18 0.88 6.67
C GLN A 149 -12.43 -0.48 7.32
N GLY A 150 -11.62 -1.49 7.00
CA GLY A 150 -11.66 -2.80 7.66
C GLY A 150 -12.01 -3.97 6.75
N ALA A 151 -12.11 -3.79 5.42
CA ALA A 151 -12.28 -4.91 4.51
C ALA A 151 -11.14 -5.95 4.67
N ASP A 152 -11.49 -7.22 4.74
CA ASP A 152 -10.56 -8.33 4.84
C ASP A 152 -9.98 -8.66 3.44
N PRO A 153 -8.67 -8.50 3.21
CA PRO A 153 -8.03 -8.88 1.96
C PRO A 153 -8.09 -10.38 1.65
N ASN A 154 -8.36 -11.23 2.66
CA ASN A 154 -8.52 -12.68 2.54
C ASN A 154 -9.97 -13.16 2.50
N TYR A 155 -10.94 -12.24 2.49
CA TYR A 155 -12.37 -12.58 2.42
C TYR A 155 -12.64 -13.59 1.30
N TYR A 156 -13.34 -14.67 1.63
CA TYR A 156 -13.73 -15.70 0.67
C TYR A 156 -15.20 -15.52 0.31
N HIS A 157 -15.46 -15.13 -0.93
CA HIS A 157 -16.82 -14.96 -1.42
C HIS A 157 -17.40 -16.32 -1.83
N GLU A 158 -18.29 -16.89 -1.01
CA GLU A 158 -18.85 -18.23 -1.21
C GLU A 158 -19.49 -18.41 -2.59
N GLU A 159 -20.37 -17.50 -3.01
CA GLU A 159 -21.05 -17.60 -4.31
C GLU A 159 -20.12 -17.46 -5.52
N LYS A 160 -19.01 -16.72 -5.37
CA LYS A 160 -18.00 -16.53 -6.43
C LYS A 160 -16.82 -17.50 -6.30
N GLY A 161 -16.81 -18.32 -5.24
CA GLY A 161 -15.78 -19.29 -4.94
C GLY A 161 -14.36 -18.75 -4.92
N SER A 162 -14.12 -17.49 -4.53
CA SER A 162 -12.79 -16.88 -4.66
C SER A 162 -12.56 -15.68 -3.74
N ARG A 163 -11.28 -15.35 -3.51
CA ARG A 163 -10.83 -14.19 -2.73
C ARG A 163 -10.47 -12.99 -3.62
N PRO A 164 -10.42 -11.75 -3.10
CA PRO A 164 -10.03 -10.56 -3.87
C PRO A 164 -8.76 -10.75 -4.72
N ILE A 165 -7.73 -11.43 -4.19
CA ILE A 165 -6.48 -11.65 -4.92
C ILE A 165 -6.65 -12.52 -6.19
N HIS A 166 -7.60 -13.45 -6.19
CA HIS A 166 -7.92 -14.23 -7.40
C HIS A 166 -8.61 -13.35 -8.45
N VAL A 167 -9.50 -12.46 -8.03
CA VAL A 167 -10.18 -11.50 -8.93
C VAL A 167 -9.14 -10.57 -9.58
N ALA A 168 -8.24 -9.99 -8.78
CA ALA A 168 -7.15 -9.15 -9.27
C ALA A 168 -6.24 -9.91 -10.25
N ALA A 169 -5.91 -11.17 -9.94
CA ALA A 169 -5.08 -12.02 -10.77
C ALA A 169 -5.73 -12.33 -12.13
N ARG A 170 -7.00 -12.76 -12.16
CA ARG A 170 -7.76 -13.03 -13.40
C ARG A 170 -7.94 -11.78 -14.26
N ALA A 171 -7.98 -10.59 -13.64
CA ALA A 171 -8.12 -9.30 -14.32
C ALA A 171 -6.78 -8.65 -14.70
N GLY A 172 -5.64 -9.30 -14.40
CA GLY A 172 -4.31 -8.78 -14.73
C GLY A 172 -3.91 -7.53 -13.94
N GLN A 173 -4.54 -7.26 -12.80
CA GLN A 173 -4.34 -6.04 -12.02
C GLN A 173 -3.13 -6.16 -11.09
N ALA A 174 -1.91 -6.03 -11.63
CA ALA A 174 -0.66 -6.15 -10.86
C ALA A 174 -0.60 -5.20 -9.64
N GLY A 175 -1.06 -3.95 -9.78
CA GLY A 175 -1.10 -3.00 -8.67
C GLY A 175 -2.05 -3.43 -7.54
N GLN A 176 -3.19 -4.03 -7.89
CA GLN A 176 -4.15 -4.54 -6.91
C GLN A 176 -3.60 -5.78 -6.19
N VAL A 177 -2.87 -6.65 -6.90
CA VAL A 177 -2.15 -7.77 -6.29
C VAL A 177 -1.14 -7.27 -5.24
N GLU A 178 -0.31 -6.28 -5.59
CA GLU A 178 0.66 -5.70 -4.64
C GLU A 178 -0.04 -5.10 -3.42
N LEU A 179 -1.10 -4.32 -3.65
CA LEU A 179 -1.87 -3.69 -2.57
C LEU A 179 -2.46 -4.73 -1.61
N LEU A 180 -3.12 -5.76 -2.14
CA LEU A 180 -3.73 -6.83 -1.35
C LEU A 180 -2.68 -7.59 -0.53
N VAL A 181 -1.55 -7.97 -1.13
CA VAL A 181 -0.48 -8.70 -0.41
C VAL A 181 0.20 -7.83 0.65
N VAL A 182 0.40 -6.54 0.38
CA VAL A 182 0.90 -5.57 1.38
C VAL A 182 -0.01 -5.50 2.62
N HIS A 183 -1.32 -5.70 2.41
CA HIS A 183 -2.33 -5.78 3.47
C HIS A 183 -2.56 -7.19 4.02
N GLY A 184 -1.82 -8.20 3.55
CA GLY A 184 -1.82 -9.55 4.11
C GLY A 184 -2.65 -10.58 3.34
N ALA A 185 -3.08 -10.30 2.11
CA ALA A 185 -3.65 -11.34 1.25
C ALA A 185 -2.67 -12.49 1.03
N ASP A 186 -3.15 -13.73 1.12
CA ASP A 186 -2.35 -14.92 0.88
C ASP A 186 -2.23 -15.22 -0.63
N PRO A 187 -1.03 -15.09 -1.24
CA PRO A 187 -0.80 -15.43 -2.64
C PRO A 187 -0.85 -16.94 -2.93
N GLY A 188 -0.87 -17.79 -1.90
CA GLY A 188 -0.97 -19.25 -1.99
C GLY A 188 -2.37 -19.81 -1.77
N ALA A 189 -3.36 -18.96 -1.44
CA ALA A 189 -4.72 -19.39 -1.18
C ALA A 189 -5.33 -20.09 -2.40
N LEU A 190 -6.27 -21.03 -2.18
CA LEU A 190 -6.97 -21.72 -3.26
C LEU A 190 -8.38 -21.15 -3.44
N ASP A 191 -8.82 -21.04 -4.70
CA ASP A 191 -10.22 -20.83 -5.07
C ASP A 191 -11.03 -22.14 -5.02
N GLN A 192 -12.33 -22.06 -5.29
CA GLN A 192 -13.24 -23.22 -5.30
C GLN A 192 -12.87 -24.27 -6.35
N GLN A 193 -12.12 -23.90 -7.39
CA GLN A 193 -11.62 -24.80 -8.42
C GLN A 193 -10.23 -25.36 -8.07
N GLY A 194 -9.70 -25.06 -6.89
CA GLY A 194 -8.38 -25.51 -6.44
C GLY A 194 -7.21 -24.77 -7.11
N ASN A 195 -7.45 -23.60 -7.71
CA ASN A 195 -6.39 -22.81 -8.33
C ASN A 195 -5.84 -21.77 -7.36
N THR A 196 -4.52 -21.56 -7.40
CA THR A 196 -3.88 -20.41 -6.77
C THR A 196 -4.12 -19.13 -7.60
N PRO A 197 -3.94 -17.93 -7.02
CA PRO A 197 -3.95 -16.68 -7.77
C PRO A 197 -2.99 -16.69 -8.96
N SER A 198 -1.79 -17.25 -8.81
CA SER A 198 -0.81 -17.33 -9.91
C SER A 198 -1.30 -18.22 -11.04
N ALA A 199 -1.98 -19.33 -10.73
CA ALA A 199 -2.61 -20.19 -11.73
C ALA A 199 -3.76 -19.47 -12.43
N CYS A 200 -4.62 -18.76 -11.70
CA CYS A 200 -5.68 -17.93 -12.28
C CYS A 200 -5.14 -16.88 -13.26
N ALA A 201 -4.11 -16.11 -12.87
CA ALA A 201 -3.48 -15.13 -13.76
C ALA A 201 -2.94 -15.78 -15.04
N ARG A 202 -2.28 -16.95 -14.92
CA ARG A 202 -1.74 -17.70 -16.05
C ARG A 202 -2.83 -18.19 -17.00
N LEU A 203 -3.92 -18.77 -16.47
CA LEU A 203 -5.06 -19.24 -17.25
C LEU A 203 -5.77 -18.09 -17.99
N SER A 204 -5.77 -16.90 -17.41
CA SER A 204 -6.30 -15.67 -18.03
C SER A 204 -5.31 -14.95 -18.96
N GLY A 205 -4.10 -15.51 -19.17
CA GLY A 205 -3.10 -14.95 -20.08
C GLY A 205 -2.21 -13.85 -19.50
N HIS A 206 -2.31 -13.55 -18.21
CA HIS A 206 -1.53 -12.52 -17.51
C HIS A 206 -0.24 -13.10 -16.92
N ARG A 207 0.73 -13.40 -17.79
CA ARG A 207 1.98 -14.11 -17.41
C ARG A 207 2.82 -13.31 -16.42
N GLU A 208 2.94 -12.00 -16.61
CA GLU A 208 3.72 -11.11 -15.73
C GLU A 208 3.13 -11.07 -14.32
N VAL A 209 1.80 -11.03 -14.20
CA VAL A 209 1.11 -11.07 -12.91
C VAL A 209 1.28 -12.44 -12.25
N SER A 210 1.19 -13.52 -13.03
CA SER A 210 1.43 -14.88 -12.53
C SER A 210 2.84 -15.01 -11.95
N GLN A 211 3.86 -14.56 -12.67
CA GLN A 211 5.25 -14.58 -12.20
C GLN A 211 5.41 -13.76 -10.92
N ARG A 212 4.82 -12.56 -10.88
CA ARG A 212 4.90 -11.70 -9.71
C ARG A 212 4.24 -12.32 -8.47
N LEU A 213 3.11 -13.03 -8.65
CA LEU A 213 2.44 -13.76 -7.57
C LEU A 213 3.31 -14.89 -7.01
N ILE A 214 4.08 -15.59 -7.86
CA ILE A 214 5.05 -16.59 -7.42
C ILE A 214 6.16 -15.94 -6.58
N GLU A 215 6.71 -14.80 -7.02
CA GLU A 215 7.71 -14.07 -6.23
C GLU A 215 7.16 -13.62 -4.87
N LEU A 216 5.91 -13.17 -4.82
CA LEU A 216 5.24 -12.75 -3.59
C LEU A 216 5.03 -13.92 -2.63
N LEU A 217 4.67 -15.11 -3.15
CA LEU A 217 4.52 -16.33 -2.36
C LEU A 217 5.82 -16.70 -1.63
N TYR A 218 6.96 -16.53 -2.29
CA TYR A 218 8.26 -16.88 -1.75
C TYR A 218 9.05 -15.70 -1.15
N GLU A 219 8.47 -14.49 -1.06
CA GLU A 219 9.21 -13.29 -0.64
C GLU A 219 9.87 -13.47 0.74
N VAL A 220 9.15 -14.04 1.70
CA VAL A 220 9.64 -14.28 3.06
C VAL A 220 10.77 -15.34 3.09
N PRO A 221 10.57 -16.59 2.61
CA PRO A 221 11.63 -17.59 2.62
C PRO A 221 12.82 -17.18 1.75
N ASP A 222 12.62 -16.49 0.62
CA ASP A 222 13.70 -16.01 -0.23
C ASP A 222 14.54 -14.95 0.47
N ARG A 223 13.90 -14.05 1.21
CA ARG A 223 14.62 -13.03 1.98
C ARG A 223 15.49 -13.63 3.07
N LEU A 224 14.99 -14.67 3.75
CA LEU A 224 15.77 -15.41 4.74
C LEU A 224 16.93 -16.17 4.09
N THR A 225 16.65 -16.89 2.99
CA THR A 225 17.66 -17.63 2.23
C THR A 225 18.75 -16.72 1.70
N TYR A 226 18.39 -15.55 1.16
CA TYR A 226 19.33 -14.57 0.69
C TYR A 226 20.17 -13.97 1.83
N PHE A 227 19.59 -13.75 3.00
CA PHE A 227 20.32 -13.27 4.16
C PHE A 227 21.40 -14.27 4.60
N LEU A 228 21.07 -15.56 4.63
CA LEU A 228 21.97 -16.63 5.07
C LEU A 228 23.02 -16.98 4.01
N CYS A 229 22.61 -17.12 2.75
CA CYS A 229 23.42 -17.75 1.70
C CYS A 229 23.78 -16.82 0.52
N ARG A 230 23.28 -15.57 0.50
CA ARG A 230 23.46 -14.58 -0.59
C ARG A 230 22.99 -15.07 -1.97
N ARG A 231 22.12 -16.07 -2.00
CA ARG A 231 21.49 -16.64 -3.20
C ARG A 231 19.97 -16.62 -3.05
N ARG A 232 19.25 -16.56 -4.16
CA ARG A 232 17.79 -16.75 -4.20
C ARG A 232 17.48 -18.05 -4.95
N PRO A 233 16.49 -18.83 -4.52
CA PRO A 233 16.03 -19.99 -5.27
C PRO A 233 15.45 -19.57 -6.64
N ASP A 234 15.50 -20.49 -7.59
CA ASP A 234 14.77 -20.39 -8.84
C ASP A 234 13.40 -21.05 -8.65
N HIS A 235 12.34 -20.27 -8.92
CA HIS A 235 10.94 -20.69 -8.77
C HIS A 235 10.21 -20.75 -10.12
N THR A 236 10.97 -20.77 -11.24
CA THR A 236 10.44 -20.80 -12.61
C THR A 236 10.03 -22.19 -13.09
#